data_AF-A0A947IER7-F1
#
_entry.id   AF-A0A947IER7-F1
#
_cell.length_a   1.000
_cell.length_b   1.000
_cell.length_c   1.000
_cell.angle_alpha   90.00
_cell.angle_beta   90.00
_cell.angle_gamma   90.00
#
_symmetry.space_group_name_H-M   'P 1'
#
loop_
_entity.id
_entity.type
_entity.pdbx_description
1 polymer ?
#
loop_
_entity_poly.entity_id
_entity_poly.type
_entity_poly.pdbx_seq_one_letter_code
_entity_poly.pdbx_strand_id
1 'polypeptide(L)'
;MKKTSLKYKPIFGAELIQKFINGVGEDIERYFGENKGCIIGLKDEGVFYGEALYQWLKAKHKSLNFTVMDDEGDGLEEEKLKECKVLIVDNDIITARGYKKATEVIRARKEKLKIKDIKYAVLRDRMALADFSVEGYSVYAPWNLKQLDGVDLKIIRSLSKNGRKSFVEIAKETGLSPVGIKNRVGKLSREKVLKIQGLLNLEKFYLISANINIEADGKTVDDLIEKFKKSPLVYHLVKTSGRYNLIISIVARDLESIENFVAKEIRANLGIKHIEVNVGELPIIPKGWNPPIL
;
A
#
# COMPACT_ATOMS: atom_id res chain seq x y z
N MET A 1 -11.02 -19.56 37.97
CA MET A 1 -10.94 -19.28 36.51
C MET A 1 -12.10 -18.40 36.10
N LYS A 2 -11.92 -17.07 36.02
CA LYS A 2 -12.91 -16.16 35.41
C LYS A 2 -12.42 -15.82 33.99
N LYS A 3 -13.11 -16.33 32.98
CA LYS A 3 -12.97 -15.91 31.59
C LYS A 3 -13.60 -14.53 31.44
N THR A 4 -12.79 -13.49 31.29
CA THR A 4 -13.27 -12.18 30.85
C THR A 4 -13.14 -12.14 29.34
N SER A 5 -14.23 -12.46 28.64
CA SER A 5 -14.35 -12.30 27.19
C SER A 5 -14.48 -10.81 26.86
N LEU A 6 -13.41 -10.16 26.40
CA LEU A 6 -13.57 -8.90 25.68
C LEU A 6 -14.19 -9.21 24.31
N LYS A 7 -15.47 -8.84 24.16
CA LYS A 7 -16.15 -8.77 22.87
C LYS A 7 -15.51 -7.65 22.04
N TYR A 8 -14.53 -7.98 21.21
CA TYR A 8 -14.09 -7.08 20.14
C TYR A 8 -15.14 -7.09 19.03
N LYS A 9 -15.78 -5.93 18.79
CA LYS A 9 -16.47 -5.67 17.51
C LYS A 9 -15.44 -5.81 16.37
N PRO A 10 -15.83 -6.24 15.17
CA PRO A 10 -14.91 -6.32 14.04
C PRO A 10 -14.52 -4.90 13.63
N ILE A 11 -13.41 -4.40 14.15
CA ILE A 11 -12.76 -3.18 13.70
C ILE A 11 -11.97 -3.58 12.46
N PHE A 12 -12.36 -3.08 11.29
CA PHE A 12 -11.56 -3.19 10.06
C PHE A 12 -10.13 -2.75 10.36
N GLY A 13 -9.15 -3.55 9.94
CA GLY A 13 -7.73 -3.38 10.29
C GLY A 13 -7.18 -4.42 11.28
N ALA A 14 -8.02 -5.17 12.00
CA ALA A 14 -7.56 -6.22 12.92
C ALA A 14 -6.71 -7.31 12.23
N GLU A 15 -7.07 -7.70 11.01
CA GLU A 15 -6.27 -8.65 10.21
C GLU A 15 -4.91 -8.07 9.83
N LEU A 16 -4.84 -6.78 9.50
CA LEU A 16 -3.58 -6.10 9.13
C LEU A 16 -2.68 -5.90 10.35
N ILE A 17 -3.25 -5.55 11.51
CA ILE A 17 -2.53 -5.47 12.78
C ILE A 17 -2.00 -6.84 13.17
N GLN A 18 -2.81 -7.90 13.07
CA GLN A 18 -2.36 -9.25 13.37
C GLN A 18 -1.27 -9.69 12.40
N LYS A 19 -1.40 -9.34 11.12
CA LYS A 19 -0.38 -9.58 10.09
C LYS A 19 0.93 -8.84 10.42
N PHE A 20 0.85 -7.58 10.86
CA PHE A 20 2.00 -6.81 11.32
C PHE A 20 2.72 -7.51 12.47
N ILE A 21 1.99 -7.82 13.56
CA ILE A 21 2.56 -8.49 14.73
C ILE A 21 3.18 -9.84 14.36
N ASN A 22 2.48 -10.66 13.55
CA ASN A 22 2.99 -11.95 13.12
C ASN A 22 4.24 -11.83 12.24
N GLY A 23 4.34 -10.76 11.45
CA GLY A 23 5.41 -10.57 10.48
C GLY A 23 6.70 -9.99 11.08
N VAL A 24 6.61 -9.11 12.09
CA VAL A 24 7.80 -8.43 12.66
C VAL A 24 7.98 -8.62 14.17
N GLY A 25 7.00 -9.18 14.88
CA GLY A 25 6.98 -9.19 16.35
C GLY A 25 8.19 -9.88 16.98
N GLU A 26 8.59 -11.04 16.49
CA GLU A 26 9.72 -11.79 17.05
C GLU A 26 11.09 -11.13 16.79
N ASP A 27 11.26 -10.46 15.65
CA ASP A 27 12.49 -9.71 15.36
C ASP A 27 12.58 -8.45 16.22
N ILE A 28 11.45 -7.79 16.46
CA ILE A 28 11.35 -6.63 17.34
C ILE A 28 11.58 -7.04 18.81
N GLU A 29 11.05 -8.19 19.24
CA GLU A 29 11.32 -8.74 20.57
C GLU A 29 12.83 -8.95 20.77
N ARG A 30 13.50 -9.57 19.79
CA ARG A 30 14.96 -9.73 19.78
C ARG A 30 15.71 -8.39 19.77
N TYR A 31 15.18 -7.39 19.07
CA TYR A 31 15.77 -6.06 19.03
C TYR A 31 15.82 -5.40 20.42
N PHE A 32 14.72 -5.44 21.17
CA PHE A 32 14.70 -4.91 22.53
C PHE A 32 15.57 -5.76 23.47
N GLY A 33 15.44 -7.09 23.40
CA GLY A 33 16.18 -8.01 24.26
C GLY A 33 15.86 -7.76 25.73
N GLU A 34 16.88 -7.50 26.55
CA GLU A 34 16.70 -7.14 27.97
C GLU A 34 16.75 -5.62 28.22
N ASN A 35 16.93 -4.81 27.16
CA ASN A 35 17.06 -3.37 27.31
C ASN A 35 15.70 -2.74 27.58
N LYS A 36 15.65 -1.72 28.45
CA LYS A 36 14.50 -0.81 28.49
C LYS A 36 14.18 -0.33 27.08
N GLY A 37 12.91 -0.42 26.70
CA GLY A 37 12.42 -0.06 25.37
C GLY A 37 11.31 0.99 25.42
N CYS A 38 11.16 1.77 24.35
CA CYS A 38 9.97 2.59 24.11
C CYS A 38 9.49 2.39 22.68
N ILE A 39 8.20 2.11 22.53
CA ILE A 39 7.50 2.12 21.24
C ILE A 39 6.83 3.48 21.08
N ILE A 40 6.98 4.07 19.91
CA ILE A 40 6.35 5.33 19.52
C ILE A 40 5.41 5.04 18.36
N GLY A 41 4.10 5.13 18.60
CA GLY A 41 3.11 5.06 17.52
C GLY A 41 3.02 6.39 16.79
N LEU A 42 3.41 6.43 15.51
CA LEU A 42 3.31 7.63 14.69
C LEU A 42 1.86 7.88 14.30
N LYS A 43 1.39 9.11 14.48
CA LYS A 43 0.03 9.48 14.12
C LYS A 43 -0.16 9.56 12.59
N ASP A 44 -1.33 9.21 12.08
CA ASP A 44 -2.50 8.73 12.84
C ASP A 44 -2.54 7.20 12.98
N GLU A 45 -2.07 6.47 11.98
CA GLU A 45 -2.29 5.02 11.88
C GLU A 45 -1.28 4.19 12.67
N GLY A 46 -0.02 4.62 12.73
CA GLY A 46 1.04 3.97 13.49
C GLY A 46 0.71 3.81 14.98
N VAL A 47 -0.22 4.60 15.51
CA VAL A 47 -0.75 4.45 16.87
C VAL A 47 -1.39 3.07 17.08
N PHE A 48 -2.21 2.59 16.14
CA PHE A 48 -2.91 1.32 16.29
C PHE A 48 -1.95 0.12 16.20
N TYR A 49 -1.00 0.19 15.27
CA TYR A 49 0.04 -0.84 15.12
C TYR A 49 1.00 -0.84 16.32
N GLY A 50 1.44 0.33 16.75
CA GLY A 50 2.34 0.51 17.89
C GLY A 50 1.71 0.06 19.20
N GLU A 51 0.44 0.42 19.47
CA GLU A 51 -0.27 0.01 20.68
C GLU A 51 -0.48 -1.52 20.70
N ALA A 52 -0.92 -2.11 19.59
CA ALA A 52 -1.13 -3.55 19.52
C ALA A 52 0.18 -4.34 19.69
N LEU A 53 1.27 -3.87 19.06
CA LEU A 53 2.60 -4.42 19.23
C LEU A 53 3.12 -4.25 20.67
N TYR A 54 2.88 -3.09 21.28
CA TYR A 54 3.21 -2.83 22.68
C TYR A 54 2.53 -3.82 23.61
N GLN A 55 1.22 -4.04 23.45
CA GLN A 55 0.46 -5.00 24.27
C GLN A 55 0.98 -6.43 24.08
N TRP A 56 1.29 -6.82 22.83
CA TRP A 56 1.86 -8.13 22.54
C TRP A 56 3.25 -8.32 23.17
N LEU A 57 4.13 -7.32 23.09
CA LEU A 57 5.48 -7.37 23.66
C LEU A 57 5.49 -7.25 25.18
N LYS A 58 4.59 -6.46 25.79
CA LYS A 58 4.55 -6.26 27.25
C LYS A 58 4.32 -7.56 28.02
N ALA A 59 3.61 -8.53 27.42
CA ALA A 59 3.45 -9.86 27.97
C ALA A 59 4.78 -10.64 28.10
N LYS A 60 5.81 -10.24 27.33
CA LYS A 60 7.11 -10.91 27.25
C LYS A 60 8.26 -10.05 27.77
N HIS A 61 8.18 -8.74 27.61
CA HIS A 61 9.23 -7.76 27.89
C HIS A 61 8.81 -6.79 29.01
N LYS A 62 9.38 -6.97 30.21
CA LYS A 62 8.93 -6.30 31.43
C LYS A 62 9.20 -4.79 31.49
N SER A 63 10.17 -4.26 30.74
CA SER A 63 10.59 -2.86 30.80
C SER A 63 10.33 -2.12 29.47
N LEU A 64 9.05 -2.07 29.06
CA LEU A 64 8.62 -1.45 27.81
C LEU A 64 7.66 -0.29 28.09
N ASN A 65 7.93 0.85 27.46
CA ASN A 65 7.07 2.03 27.45
C ASN A 65 6.35 2.19 26.09
N PHE A 66 5.25 2.92 26.10
CA PHE A 66 4.53 3.34 24.90
C PHE A 66 4.19 4.84 24.96
N THR A 67 4.36 5.52 23.84
CA THR A 67 3.93 6.91 23.62
C THR A 67 3.56 7.10 22.14
N VAL A 68 3.04 8.27 21.79
CA VAL A 68 2.63 8.60 20.43
C VAL A 68 3.18 9.97 20.06
N MET A 69 3.37 10.20 18.77
CA MET A 69 3.70 11.53 18.25
C MET A 69 3.22 11.66 16.80
N ASP A 70 3.10 12.87 16.27
CA ASP A 70 3.03 13.08 14.82
C ASP A 70 4.44 13.17 14.19
N ASP A 71 4.52 13.46 12.88
CA ASP A 71 5.79 13.52 12.16
C ASP A 71 6.67 14.73 12.55
N GLU A 72 6.13 15.72 13.26
CA GLU A 72 6.86 16.87 13.81
C GLU A 72 7.26 16.67 15.29
N GLY A 73 6.75 15.62 15.93
CA GLY A 73 7.06 15.24 17.30
C GLY A 73 6.02 15.66 18.34
N ASP A 74 4.88 16.21 17.92
CA ASP A 74 3.85 16.68 18.85
C ASP A 74 3.14 15.50 19.53
N GLY A 75 3.01 15.61 20.85
CA GLY A 75 2.45 14.56 21.72
C GLY A 75 3.48 13.60 22.32
N LEU A 76 4.76 13.71 21.93
CA LEU A 76 5.83 12.86 22.44
C LEU A 76 6.10 13.08 23.94
N GLU A 77 6.02 12.01 24.74
CA GLU A 77 6.40 12.04 26.16
C GLU A 77 7.89 11.69 26.35
N GLU A 78 8.78 12.70 26.27
CA GLU A 78 10.25 12.50 26.28
C GLU A 78 10.77 11.67 27.48
N GLU A 79 10.15 11.79 28.64
CA GLU A 79 10.54 11.04 29.85
C GLU A 79 10.52 9.52 29.65
N LYS A 80 9.61 9.02 28.80
CA LYS A 80 9.49 7.59 28.49
C LYS A 80 10.66 7.07 27.65
N LEU A 81 11.40 7.95 26.98
CA LEU A 81 12.50 7.61 26.08
C LEU A 81 13.87 7.58 26.78
N LYS A 82 13.97 7.97 28.05
CA LYS A 82 15.26 8.03 28.78
C LYS A 82 15.92 6.66 28.90
N GLU A 83 17.19 6.60 28.47
CA GLU A 83 18.10 5.45 28.61
C GLU A 83 17.56 4.13 28.00
N CYS A 84 16.77 4.24 26.94
CA CYS A 84 16.08 3.10 26.31
C CYS A 84 16.46 2.93 24.82
N LYS A 85 16.12 1.77 24.25
CA LYS A 85 16.01 1.58 22.80
C LYS A 85 14.65 2.09 22.33
N VAL A 86 14.59 2.73 21.17
CA VAL A 86 13.36 3.32 20.63
C VAL A 86 12.97 2.59 19.35
N LEU A 87 11.68 2.26 19.24
CA LEU A 87 11.06 1.80 18.01
C LEU A 87 9.96 2.77 17.60
N ILE A 88 10.10 3.42 16.46
CA ILE A 88 9.03 4.20 15.83
C ILE A 88 8.20 3.23 14.97
N VAL A 89 6.88 3.30 15.09
CA VAL A 89 5.95 2.42 14.37
C VAL A 89 4.98 3.25 13.56
N ASP A 90 4.86 2.92 12.27
CA ASP A 90 3.91 3.54 11.33
C ASP A 90 3.20 2.46 10.49
N ASN A 91 2.22 2.82 9.67
CA ASN A 91 1.56 1.91 8.74
C ASN A 91 2.43 1.68 7.49
N ASP A 92 2.79 2.75 6.78
CA ASP A 92 3.38 2.67 5.44
C ASP A 92 4.54 3.69 5.25
N ILE A 93 5.68 3.27 4.69
CA ILE A 93 6.65 4.21 4.08
C ILE A 93 6.39 4.27 2.57
N ILE A 94 5.89 5.41 2.08
CA ILE A 94 5.67 5.63 0.63
C ILE A 94 6.79 6.48 0.00
N THR A 95 7.25 7.53 0.69
CA THR A 95 8.08 8.62 0.10
C THR A 95 9.34 8.93 0.86
N ALA A 96 9.55 8.22 1.96
CA ALA A 96 10.52 8.55 3.01
C ALA A 96 10.24 9.85 3.80
N ARG A 97 9.25 10.70 3.45
CA ARG A 97 9.08 12.00 4.12
C ARG A 97 8.74 11.85 5.60
N GLY A 98 7.66 11.13 5.93
CA GLY A 98 7.25 10.88 7.32
C GLY A 98 8.33 10.15 8.11
N TYR A 99 8.93 9.12 7.51
CA TYR A 99 10.09 8.42 8.06
C TYR A 99 11.24 9.37 8.42
N LYS A 100 11.67 10.24 7.50
CA LYS A 100 12.78 11.18 7.71
C LYS A 100 12.47 12.15 8.84
N LYS A 101 11.32 12.83 8.80
CA LYS A 101 10.93 13.79 9.82
C LYS A 101 10.83 13.16 11.21
N ALA A 102 10.07 12.06 11.34
CA ALA A 102 9.91 11.36 12.62
C ALA A 102 11.24 10.86 13.18
N THR A 103 12.13 10.34 12.32
CA THR A 103 13.45 9.88 12.75
C THR A 103 14.37 11.04 13.15
N GLU A 104 14.32 12.17 12.44
CA GLU A 104 15.06 13.39 12.78
C GLU A 104 14.64 13.96 14.15
N VAL A 105 13.33 13.99 14.44
CA VAL A 105 12.77 14.40 15.74
C VAL A 105 13.38 13.60 16.89
N ILE A 106 13.47 12.26 16.76
CA ILE A 106 14.04 11.41 17.82
C ILE A 106 15.56 11.50 17.85
N ARG A 107 16.23 11.58 16.70
CA ARG A 107 17.70 11.73 16.63
C ARG A 107 18.17 13.02 17.29
N ALA A 108 17.44 14.12 17.12
CA ALA A 108 17.74 15.39 17.79
C ALA A 108 17.71 15.31 19.33
N ARG A 109 17.03 14.30 19.89
CA ARG A 109 16.91 14.07 21.34
C ARG A 109 17.83 12.96 21.85
N LYS A 110 18.57 12.30 20.97
CA LYS A 110 19.35 11.08 21.28
C LYS A 110 20.35 11.31 22.42
N GLU A 111 21.13 12.38 22.37
CA GLU A 111 22.14 12.68 23.39
C GLU A 111 21.49 13.08 24.71
N LYS A 112 20.56 14.05 24.69
CA LYS A 112 19.84 14.55 25.88
C LYS A 112 19.16 13.43 26.66
N LEU A 113 18.51 12.50 25.96
CA LEU A 113 17.74 11.41 26.57
C LEU A 113 18.55 10.12 26.70
N LYS A 114 19.83 10.10 26.27
CA LYS A 114 20.70 8.92 26.22
C LYS A 114 20.02 7.72 25.53
N ILE A 115 19.36 7.97 24.40
CA ILE A 115 18.70 6.92 23.61
C ILE A 115 19.77 5.99 23.04
N LYS A 116 19.65 4.69 23.34
CA LYS A 116 20.66 3.68 23.01
C LYS A 116 20.67 3.35 21.52
N ASP A 117 19.49 3.19 20.95
CA ASP A 117 19.31 2.90 19.53
C ASP A 117 17.91 3.33 19.07
N ILE A 118 17.75 3.58 17.76
CA ILE A 118 16.49 4.02 17.16
C ILE A 118 16.24 3.16 15.93
N LYS A 119 15.12 2.45 15.92
CA LYS A 119 14.65 1.67 14.77
C LYS A 119 13.26 2.08 14.34
N TYR A 120 12.89 1.66 13.13
CA TYR A 120 11.61 1.96 12.52
C TYR A 120 10.92 0.68 12.03
N ALA A 121 9.63 0.53 12.33
CA ALA A 121 8.81 -0.59 11.87
C ALA A 121 7.56 -0.11 11.13
N VAL A 122 7.23 -0.77 10.02
CA VAL A 122 6.01 -0.50 9.24
C VAL A 122 5.34 -1.77 8.76
N LEU A 123 4.03 -1.72 8.50
CA LEU A 123 3.38 -2.79 7.77
C LEU A 123 3.93 -2.84 6.33
N ARG A 124 4.00 -1.70 5.63
CA ARG A 124 4.47 -1.64 4.24
C ARG A 124 5.65 -0.70 4.05
N ASP A 125 6.74 -1.21 3.47
CA ASP A 125 7.89 -0.37 3.12
C ASP A 125 8.09 -0.33 1.60
N ARG A 126 7.75 0.82 1.00
CA ARG A 126 7.92 1.04 -0.44
C ARG A 126 9.32 1.54 -0.80
N MET A 127 10.10 1.99 0.18
CA MET A 127 11.38 2.66 -0.03
C MET A 127 12.58 1.85 0.49
N ALA A 128 12.33 0.71 1.14
CA ALA A 128 13.34 -0.13 1.77
C ALA A 128 14.18 0.65 2.80
N LEU A 129 13.50 1.41 3.67
CA LEU A 129 14.08 2.25 4.72
C LEU A 129 13.82 1.74 6.14
N ALA A 130 12.76 0.97 6.36
CA ALA A 130 12.41 0.47 7.68
C ALA A 130 13.33 -0.68 8.10
N ASP A 131 13.66 -0.72 9.39
CA ASP A 131 14.38 -1.84 9.98
C ASP A 131 13.53 -3.11 10.02
N PHE A 132 12.22 -2.96 10.17
CA PHE A 132 11.26 -4.06 10.21
C PHE A 132 10.08 -3.73 9.31
N SER A 133 9.76 -4.61 8.36
CA SER A 133 8.54 -4.50 7.58
C SER A 133 7.96 -5.86 7.21
N VAL A 134 6.63 -5.92 7.05
CA VAL A 134 5.96 -7.16 6.61
C VAL A 134 5.85 -7.22 5.10
N GLU A 135 5.45 -6.10 4.50
CA GLU A 135 5.25 -5.97 3.07
C GLU A 135 6.24 -4.95 2.51
N GLY A 136 7.42 -5.40 2.12
CA GLY A 136 8.25 -4.63 1.20
C GLY A 136 7.65 -4.69 -0.21
N TYR A 137 7.86 -3.66 -1.04
CA TYR A 137 8.15 -4.02 -2.43
C TYR A 137 9.45 -4.83 -2.38
N SER A 138 9.48 -5.97 -3.07
CA SER A 138 10.78 -6.38 -3.59
C SER A 138 11.25 -5.21 -4.46
N VAL A 139 12.45 -4.69 -4.18
CA VAL A 139 13.13 -3.67 -5.01
C VAL A 139 13.21 -4.12 -6.48
N TYR A 140 12.99 -5.41 -6.71
CA TYR A 140 12.80 -6.05 -7.99
C TYR A 140 11.34 -6.49 -8.15
N ALA A 141 10.71 -6.24 -9.30
CA ALA A 141 9.47 -6.94 -9.62
C ALA A 141 9.69 -8.47 -9.40
N PRO A 142 8.77 -9.19 -8.73
CA PRO A 142 8.92 -10.63 -8.45
C PRO A 142 9.15 -11.45 -9.73
N TRP A 143 8.78 -10.85 -10.87
CA TRP A 143 9.22 -11.21 -12.19
C TRP A 143 10.13 -10.13 -12.78
N ASN A 144 11.30 -10.53 -13.25
CA ASN A 144 12.14 -9.68 -14.09
C ASN A 144 11.99 -10.07 -15.57
N LEU A 145 12.22 -9.11 -16.48
CA LEU A 145 12.13 -9.39 -17.92
C LEU A 145 13.11 -10.47 -18.40
N LYS A 146 14.20 -10.73 -17.67
CA LYS A 146 15.16 -11.79 -18.00
C LYS A 146 14.61 -13.20 -17.76
N GLN A 147 13.53 -13.35 -16.98
CA GLN A 147 12.83 -14.63 -16.77
C GLN A 147 11.85 -14.97 -17.90
N LEU A 148 11.56 -14.00 -18.78
CA LEU A 148 10.76 -14.22 -19.98
C LEU A 148 11.70 -14.44 -21.16
N ASP A 149 11.57 -15.59 -21.82
CA ASP A 149 12.32 -15.81 -23.06
C ASP A 149 11.69 -15.01 -24.22
N GLY A 150 12.42 -14.92 -25.34
CA GLY A 150 11.96 -14.18 -26.52
C GLY A 150 10.64 -14.70 -27.10
N VAL A 151 10.28 -15.96 -26.86
CA VAL A 151 8.99 -16.51 -27.30
C VAL A 151 7.88 -16.04 -26.38
N ASP A 152 8.08 -16.06 -25.07
CA ASP A 152 7.10 -15.55 -24.10
C ASP A 152 6.77 -14.08 -24.38
N LEU A 153 7.78 -13.25 -24.65
CA LEU A 153 7.58 -11.84 -25.04
C LEU A 153 6.79 -11.69 -26.35
N LYS A 154 7.04 -12.54 -27.37
CA LYS A 154 6.25 -12.55 -28.62
C LYS A 154 4.80 -12.95 -28.37
N ILE A 155 4.57 -13.95 -27.52
CA ILE A 155 3.22 -14.39 -27.13
C ILE A 155 2.47 -13.25 -26.43
N ILE A 156 3.09 -12.63 -25.41
CA ILE A 156 2.52 -11.50 -24.66
C ILE A 156 2.19 -10.35 -25.62
N ARG A 157 3.10 -10.02 -26.56
CA ARG A 157 2.88 -8.96 -27.54
C ARG A 157 1.73 -9.27 -28.49
N SER A 158 1.59 -10.52 -28.92
CA SER A 158 0.51 -10.94 -29.81
C SER A 158 -0.85 -10.84 -29.10
N LEU A 159 -0.93 -11.33 -27.87
CA LEU A 159 -2.14 -11.29 -27.05
C LEU A 159 -2.49 -9.88 -26.56
N SER A 160 -1.50 -9.02 -26.31
CA SER A 160 -1.73 -7.62 -25.94
C SER A 160 -2.34 -6.81 -27.09
N LYS A 161 -2.11 -7.22 -28.35
CA LYS A 161 -2.79 -6.64 -29.51
C LYS A 161 -4.20 -7.21 -29.71
N ASN A 162 -4.35 -8.51 -29.49
CA ASN A 162 -5.63 -9.21 -29.60
C ASN A 162 -5.69 -10.40 -28.63
N GLY A 163 -6.35 -10.20 -27.49
CA GLY A 163 -6.49 -11.24 -26.46
C GLY A 163 -7.31 -12.46 -26.88
N ARG A 164 -8.04 -12.38 -28.01
CA ARG A 164 -8.84 -13.49 -28.57
C ARG A 164 -8.10 -14.30 -29.63
N LYS A 165 -6.85 -13.94 -29.95
CA LYS A 165 -6.10 -14.59 -31.02
C LYS A 165 -5.89 -16.07 -30.72
N SER A 166 -6.11 -16.92 -31.72
CA SER A 166 -5.99 -18.37 -31.53
C SER A 166 -4.54 -18.81 -31.36
N PHE A 167 -4.33 -19.92 -30.65
CA PHE A 167 -2.99 -20.48 -30.51
C PHE A 167 -2.37 -20.93 -31.84
N VAL A 168 -3.19 -21.24 -32.84
CA VAL A 168 -2.73 -21.56 -34.21
C VAL A 168 -2.17 -20.32 -34.90
N GLU A 169 -2.83 -19.17 -34.77
CA GLU A 169 -2.33 -17.92 -35.32
C GLU A 169 -1.04 -17.47 -34.63
N ILE A 170 -0.98 -17.57 -33.30
CA ILE A 170 0.23 -17.22 -32.54
C ILE A 170 1.39 -18.17 -32.90
N ALA A 171 1.11 -19.47 -33.05
CA ALA A 171 2.09 -20.46 -33.49
C ALA A 171 2.76 -20.10 -34.82
N LYS A 172 1.98 -19.59 -35.79
CA LYS A 172 2.51 -19.09 -37.08
C LYS A 172 3.47 -17.91 -36.92
N GLU A 173 3.23 -17.03 -35.93
CA GLU A 173 4.06 -15.86 -35.67
C GLU A 173 5.34 -16.17 -34.89
N THR A 174 5.30 -17.20 -34.04
CA THR A 174 6.42 -17.53 -33.14
C THR A 174 7.27 -18.70 -33.63
N GLY A 175 6.78 -19.50 -34.59
CA GLY A 175 7.45 -20.72 -35.06
C GLY A 175 7.33 -21.91 -34.09
N LEU A 176 6.37 -21.89 -33.15
CA LEU A 176 6.12 -22.99 -32.21
C LEU A 176 4.87 -23.78 -32.59
N SER A 177 4.70 -24.98 -32.02
CA SER A 177 3.44 -25.71 -32.15
C SER A 177 2.31 -25.05 -31.36
N PRO A 178 1.03 -25.16 -31.78
CA PRO A 178 -0.11 -24.63 -31.03
C PRO A 178 -0.20 -25.18 -29.59
N VAL A 179 0.21 -26.43 -29.37
CA VAL A 179 0.30 -27.04 -28.04
C VAL A 179 1.37 -26.36 -27.19
N GLY A 180 2.53 -26.03 -27.78
CA GLY A 180 3.58 -25.27 -27.11
C GLY A 180 3.11 -23.87 -26.68
N ILE A 181 2.35 -23.17 -27.54
CA ILE A 181 1.73 -21.88 -27.20
C ILE A 181 0.74 -22.03 -26.05
N LYS A 182 -0.16 -23.01 -26.12
CA LYS A 182 -1.13 -23.27 -25.04
C LYS A 182 -0.45 -23.48 -23.69
N ASN A 183 0.62 -24.27 -23.67
CA ASN A 183 1.37 -24.56 -22.45
C ASN A 183 2.04 -23.31 -21.86
N ARG A 184 2.66 -22.47 -22.72
CA ARG A 184 3.30 -21.21 -22.30
C ARG A 184 2.28 -20.19 -21.80
N VAL A 185 1.20 -19.95 -22.54
CA VAL A 185 0.10 -19.06 -22.10
C VAL A 185 -0.47 -19.53 -20.76
N GLY A 186 -0.69 -20.84 -20.60
CA GLY A 186 -1.14 -21.43 -19.34
C GLY A 186 -0.17 -21.23 -18.18
N LYS A 187 1.14 -21.39 -18.43
CA LYS A 187 2.19 -21.11 -17.43
C LYS A 187 2.18 -19.64 -17.01
N LEU A 188 2.29 -18.72 -17.96
CA LEU A 188 2.29 -17.27 -17.72
C LEU A 188 1.03 -16.80 -16.99
N SER A 189 -0.12 -17.40 -17.28
CA SER A 189 -1.38 -17.10 -16.60
C SER A 189 -1.41 -17.61 -15.17
N ARG A 190 -0.97 -18.86 -14.92
CA ARG A 190 -0.88 -19.44 -13.57
C ARG A 190 0.10 -18.66 -12.68
N GLU A 191 1.21 -18.22 -13.26
CA GLU A 191 2.24 -17.42 -12.59
C GLU A 191 1.84 -15.94 -12.46
N LYS A 192 0.63 -15.57 -12.91
CA LYS A 192 0.06 -14.20 -12.88
C LYS A 192 0.91 -13.16 -13.63
N VAL A 193 1.75 -13.60 -14.56
CA VAL A 193 2.53 -12.75 -15.44
C VAL A 193 1.68 -12.21 -16.60
N LEU A 194 0.76 -13.04 -17.09
CA LEU A 194 -0.16 -12.70 -18.17
C LEU A 194 -1.60 -12.73 -17.67
N LYS A 195 -2.34 -11.65 -17.94
CA LYS A 195 -3.79 -11.57 -17.74
C LYS A 195 -4.46 -11.17 -19.05
N ILE A 196 -5.47 -11.93 -19.46
CA ILE A 196 -6.31 -11.60 -20.61
C ILE A 196 -7.66 -11.13 -20.06
N GLN A 197 -8.08 -9.93 -20.45
CA GLN A 197 -9.37 -9.37 -20.03
C GLN A 197 -10.04 -8.65 -21.19
N GLY A 198 -11.38 -8.67 -21.22
CA GLY A 198 -12.15 -7.78 -22.08
C GLY A 198 -12.13 -6.36 -21.52
N LEU A 199 -12.05 -5.37 -22.40
CA LEU A 199 -12.14 -3.95 -22.05
C LEU A 199 -13.46 -3.40 -22.58
N LEU A 200 -14.14 -2.62 -21.74
CA LEU A 200 -15.30 -1.84 -22.14
C LEU A 200 -14.85 -0.68 -23.04
N ASN A 201 -15.58 -0.42 -24.13
CA ASN A 201 -15.33 0.78 -24.92
C ASN A 201 -15.96 2.00 -24.23
N LEU A 202 -15.16 2.74 -23.44
CA LEU A 202 -15.63 3.83 -22.58
C LEU A 202 -16.40 4.92 -23.33
N GLU A 203 -15.97 5.25 -24.56
CA GLU A 203 -16.58 6.31 -25.40
C GLU A 203 -18.04 6.02 -25.78
N LYS A 204 -18.48 4.77 -25.66
CA LYS A 204 -19.87 4.35 -25.94
C LYS A 204 -20.82 4.57 -24.76
N PHE A 205 -20.29 4.79 -23.56
CA PHE A 205 -21.08 4.80 -22.32
C PHE A 205 -20.86 6.04 -21.45
N TYR A 206 -19.74 6.74 -21.65
CA TYR A 206 -19.31 7.87 -20.84
C TYR A 206 -18.89 9.02 -21.76
N LEU A 207 -18.98 10.24 -21.24
CA LEU A 207 -18.65 11.46 -21.98
C LEU A 207 -17.42 12.15 -21.41
N ILE A 208 -17.26 12.09 -20.09
CA ILE A 208 -16.24 12.84 -19.37
C ILE A 208 -15.59 11.98 -18.29
N SER A 209 -14.45 12.45 -17.80
CA SER A 209 -13.73 11.84 -16.68
C SER A 209 -13.37 12.88 -15.62
N ALA A 210 -13.01 12.42 -14.43
CA ALA A 210 -12.38 13.26 -13.43
C ALA A 210 -11.24 12.55 -12.71
N ASN A 211 -10.19 13.31 -12.41
CA ASN A 211 -9.18 12.94 -11.42
C ASN A 211 -9.48 13.68 -10.11
N ILE A 212 -9.77 12.92 -9.07
CA ILE A 212 -10.07 13.41 -7.74
C ILE A 212 -8.81 13.18 -6.89
N ASN A 213 -8.09 14.26 -6.63
CA ASN A 213 -6.91 14.23 -5.78
C ASN A 213 -7.34 14.51 -4.34
N ILE A 214 -7.00 13.62 -3.42
CA ILE A 214 -7.47 13.62 -2.04
C ILE A 214 -6.28 13.65 -1.10
N GLU A 215 -6.35 14.56 -0.13
CA GLU A 215 -5.51 14.55 1.07
C GLU A 215 -6.42 14.16 2.23
N ALA A 216 -6.15 13.02 2.86
CA ALA A 216 -6.92 12.50 3.98
C ALA A 216 -6.03 11.79 5.00
N ASP A 217 -6.55 11.48 6.20
CA ASP A 217 -5.87 10.54 7.08
C ASP A 217 -5.75 9.14 6.45
N GLY A 218 -4.77 8.35 6.90
CA GLY A 218 -4.47 7.06 6.28
C GLY A 218 -5.65 6.08 6.33
N LYS A 219 -6.42 6.10 7.42
CA LYS A 219 -7.57 5.21 7.59
C LYS A 219 -8.63 5.51 6.53
N THR A 220 -8.93 6.78 6.33
CA THR A 220 -9.87 7.24 5.30
C THR A 220 -9.38 6.88 3.91
N VAL A 221 -8.07 6.98 3.64
CA VAL A 221 -7.50 6.53 2.36
C VAL A 221 -7.73 5.03 2.16
N ASP A 222 -7.45 4.19 3.15
CA ASP A 222 -7.64 2.74 3.07
C ASP A 222 -9.12 2.37 2.90
N ASP A 223 -10.02 3.02 3.64
CA ASP A 223 -11.47 2.83 3.53
C ASP A 223 -11.99 3.20 2.12
N LEU A 224 -11.53 4.33 1.56
CA LEU A 224 -11.89 4.73 0.19
C LEU A 224 -11.35 3.75 -0.85
N ILE A 225 -10.12 3.25 -0.68
CA ILE A 225 -9.53 2.26 -1.58
C ILE A 225 -10.37 0.97 -1.57
N GLU A 226 -10.69 0.42 -0.41
CA GLU A 226 -11.50 -0.81 -0.31
C GLU A 226 -12.89 -0.62 -0.88
N LYS A 227 -13.52 0.52 -0.61
CA LYS A 227 -14.83 0.88 -1.16
C LYS A 227 -14.81 0.93 -2.69
N PHE A 228 -13.84 1.62 -3.28
CA PHE A 228 -13.83 1.90 -4.71
C PHE A 228 -13.11 0.87 -5.58
N LYS A 229 -12.36 -0.07 -4.99
CA LYS A 229 -11.75 -1.22 -5.71
C LYS A 229 -12.75 -2.01 -6.56
N LYS A 230 -14.03 -1.99 -6.20
CA LYS A 230 -15.12 -2.70 -6.90
C LYS A 230 -16.08 -1.76 -7.64
N SER A 231 -15.81 -0.46 -7.66
CA SER A 231 -16.69 0.52 -8.29
C SER A 231 -16.58 0.43 -9.83
N PRO A 232 -17.71 0.37 -10.55
CA PRO A 232 -17.69 0.33 -12.02
C PRO A 232 -17.32 1.67 -12.67
N LEU A 233 -17.37 2.77 -11.92
CA LEU A 233 -17.03 4.10 -12.40
C LEU A 233 -15.55 4.44 -12.23
N VAL A 234 -14.84 3.71 -11.37
CA VAL A 234 -13.46 4.00 -10.98
C VAL A 234 -12.53 3.13 -11.82
N TYR A 235 -11.71 3.77 -12.66
CA TYR A 235 -10.78 3.06 -13.55
C TYR A 235 -9.33 3.10 -13.06
N HIS A 236 -9.01 3.97 -12.10
CA HIS A 236 -7.68 4.09 -11.54
C HIS A 236 -7.75 4.57 -10.08
N LEU A 237 -7.03 3.87 -9.21
CA LEU A 237 -6.85 4.19 -7.79
C LEU A 237 -5.37 4.07 -7.48
N VAL A 238 -4.78 5.13 -6.93
CA VAL A 238 -3.37 5.11 -6.57
C VAL A 238 -3.13 5.87 -5.28
N LYS A 239 -2.48 5.20 -4.32
CA LYS A 239 -1.86 5.90 -3.18
C LYS A 239 -0.65 6.65 -3.70
N THR A 240 -0.54 7.92 -3.35
CA THR A 240 0.51 8.80 -3.87
C THR A 240 1.36 9.41 -2.77
N SER A 241 2.51 9.89 -3.22
CA SER A 241 3.57 10.49 -2.42
C SER A 241 3.47 12.01 -2.28
N GLY A 242 2.64 12.63 -3.12
CA GLY A 242 2.52 14.07 -3.26
C GLY A 242 1.70 14.71 -2.14
N ARG A 243 1.33 15.98 -2.35
CA ARG A 243 0.39 16.71 -1.47
C ARG A 243 -0.88 15.90 -1.21
N TYR A 244 -1.41 15.31 -2.27
CA TYR A 244 -2.51 14.37 -2.20
C TYR A 244 -1.94 12.97 -2.03
N ASN A 245 -2.47 12.24 -1.04
CA ASN A 245 -2.05 10.88 -0.72
C ASN A 245 -2.96 9.80 -1.35
N LEU A 246 -4.02 10.21 -2.06
CA LEU A 246 -4.85 9.35 -2.87
C LEU A 246 -5.31 10.06 -4.15
N ILE A 247 -5.24 9.37 -5.29
CA ILE A 247 -5.88 9.79 -6.54
C ILE A 247 -6.94 8.75 -6.91
N ILE A 248 -8.15 9.22 -7.18
CA ILE A 248 -9.27 8.43 -7.70
C ILE A 248 -9.62 8.98 -9.07
N SER A 249 -9.48 8.18 -10.12
CA SER A 249 -9.90 8.56 -11.47
C SER A 249 -11.19 7.84 -11.85
N ILE A 250 -12.20 8.61 -12.26
CA ILE A 250 -13.53 8.12 -12.61
C ILE A 250 -13.94 8.50 -14.03
N VAL A 251 -14.85 7.73 -14.61
CA VAL A 251 -15.60 8.08 -15.82
C VAL A 251 -17.07 8.30 -15.49
N ALA A 252 -17.73 9.21 -16.21
CA ALA A 252 -19.11 9.59 -15.98
C ALA A 252 -19.84 9.99 -17.28
N ARG A 253 -21.17 9.98 -17.24
CA ARG A 253 -22.03 10.35 -18.39
C ARG A 253 -22.11 11.85 -18.59
N ASP A 254 -22.01 12.61 -17.51
CA ASP A 254 -22.18 14.06 -17.46
C ASP A 254 -21.51 14.63 -16.19
N LEU A 255 -21.43 15.95 -16.12
CA LEU A 255 -20.82 16.68 -15.00
C LEU A 255 -21.61 16.46 -13.69
N GLU A 256 -22.93 16.42 -13.78
CA GLU A 256 -23.81 16.21 -12.62
C GLU A 256 -23.50 14.87 -11.93
N SER A 257 -23.20 13.82 -12.70
CA SER A 257 -22.79 12.52 -12.16
C SER A 257 -21.48 12.59 -11.39
N ILE A 258 -20.51 13.41 -11.85
CA ILE A 258 -19.24 13.64 -11.15
C ILE A 258 -19.49 14.41 -9.85
N GLU A 259 -20.27 15.49 -9.92
CA GLU A 259 -20.61 16.29 -8.74
C GLU A 259 -21.31 15.46 -7.67
N ASN A 260 -22.27 14.62 -8.08
CA ASN A 260 -22.96 13.68 -7.21
C ASN A 260 -21.99 12.65 -6.59
N PHE A 261 -21.08 12.08 -7.37
CA PHE A 261 -20.09 11.14 -6.87
C PHE A 261 -19.18 11.81 -5.82
N VAL A 262 -18.67 13.00 -6.11
CA VAL A 262 -17.81 13.74 -5.18
C VAL A 262 -18.58 14.12 -3.91
N ALA A 263 -19.81 14.62 -4.03
CA ALA A 263 -20.61 15.04 -2.88
C ALA A 263 -20.97 13.86 -1.95
N LYS A 264 -21.46 12.76 -2.52
CA LYS A 264 -22.01 11.63 -1.75
C LYS A 264 -20.93 10.63 -1.32
N GLU A 265 -19.98 10.35 -2.20
CA GLU A 265 -19.04 9.24 -1.99
C GLU A 265 -17.70 9.69 -1.41
N ILE A 266 -17.30 10.95 -1.64
CA ILE A 266 -16.01 11.52 -1.20
C ILE A 266 -16.21 12.48 -0.04
N ARG A 267 -16.91 13.62 -0.23
CA ARG A 267 -17.04 14.69 0.79
C ARG A 267 -17.73 14.26 2.08
N ALA A 268 -18.50 13.17 2.06
CA ALA A 268 -19.16 12.62 3.24
C ALA A 268 -18.19 12.00 4.28
N ASN A 269 -16.91 11.80 3.92
CA ASN A 269 -15.92 11.19 4.81
C ASN A 269 -15.19 12.26 5.64
N LEU A 270 -15.28 12.13 6.98
CA LEU A 270 -14.76 13.13 7.93
C LEU A 270 -13.24 13.28 7.93
N GLY A 271 -12.49 12.25 7.53
CA GLY A 271 -11.02 12.28 7.53
C GLY A 271 -10.37 12.96 6.33
N ILE A 272 -11.18 13.52 5.41
CA ILE A 272 -10.67 14.25 4.25
C ILE A 272 -10.33 15.69 4.61
N LYS A 273 -9.10 16.10 4.34
CA LYS A 273 -8.55 17.45 4.59
C LYS A 273 -8.65 18.34 3.34
N HIS A 274 -8.30 17.79 2.18
CA HIS A 274 -8.33 18.54 0.92
C HIS A 274 -8.80 17.67 -0.24
N ILE A 275 -9.55 18.29 -1.16
CA ILE A 275 -10.01 17.65 -2.40
C ILE A 275 -9.77 18.64 -3.53
N GLU A 276 -9.14 18.16 -4.58
CA GLU A 276 -9.06 18.84 -5.87
C GLU A 276 -9.65 17.94 -6.94
N VAL A 277 -10.62 18.47 -7.70
CA VAL A 277 -11.31 17.73 -8.75
C VAL A 277 -10.94 18.35 -10.08
N ASN A 278 -10.29 17.55 -10.92
CA ASN A 278 -9.91 17.93 -12.28
C ASN A 278 -10.80 17.16 -13.25
N VAL A 279 -11.78 17.84 -13.85
CA VAL A 279 -12.68 17.27 -14.87
C VAL A 279 -12.05 17.43 -16.25
N GLY A 280 -12.18 16.41 -17.10
CA GLY A 280 -11.69 16.46 -18.46
C GLY A 280 -12.40 15.47 -19.38
N GLU A 281 -11.83 15.30 -20.58
CA GLU A 281 -12.26 14.29 -21.54
C GLU A 281 -11.99 12.87 -21.03
N LEU A 282 -12.44 11.86 -21.75
CA LEU A 282 -12.18 10.46 -21.41
C LEU A 282 -10.68 10.13 -21.40
N PRO A 283 -10.22 9.21 -20.52
CA PRO A 283 -8.82 8.82 -20.49
C PRO A 283 -8.42 8.14 -21.80
N ILE A 284 -7.27 8.54 -22.34
CA ILE A 284 -6.62 7.82 -23.44
C ILE A 284 -5.93 6.59 -22.85
N ILE A 285 -6.52 5.41 -23.04
CA ILE A 285 -5.97 4.13 -22.56
C ILE A 285 -5.22 3.44 -23.71
N PRO A 286 -3.89 3.22 -23.59
CA PRO A 286 -3.15 2.46 -24.59
C PRO A 286 -3.74 1.06 -24.81
N LYS A 287 -3.79 0.60 -26.06
CA LYS A 287 -4.37 -0.71 -26.43
C LYS A 287 -3.66 -1.92 -25.79
N GLY A 288 -2.46 -1.72 -25.24
CA GLY A 288 -1.75 -2.72 -24.47
C GLY A 288 -0.52 -2.12 -23.80
N TRP A 289 -0.07 -2.76 -22.73
CA TRP A 289 1.18 -2.43 -22.05
C TRP A 289 2.18 -3.56 -22.33
N ASN A 290 3.16 -3.27 -23.19
CA ASN A 290 4.21 -4.23 -23.53
C ASN A 290 5.52 -3.75 -22.90
N PRO A 291 6.26 -4.62 -22.19
CA PRO A 291 7.59 -4.25 -21.75
C PRO A 291 8.49 -3.96 -22.97
N PRO A 292 9.43 -3.01 -22.86
CA PRO A 292 10.43 -2.81 -23.89
C PRO A 292 11.21 -4.12 -24.07
N ILE A 293 11.52 -4.47 -25.32
CA ILE A 293 12.40 -5.59 -25.63
C ILE A 293 13.80 -5.13 -25.23
N LEU A 294 14.39 -5.80 -24.22
CA LEU A 294 15.77 -5.60 -23.80
C LEU A 294 16.73 -6.39 -24.71
#